data_AF-A0A9D9NC85-F1
#
_entry.id   AF-A0A9D9NC85-F1
#
_cell.length_a   1.000
_cell.length_b   1.000
_cell.length_c   1.000
_cell.angle_alpha   90.00
_cell.angle_beta   90.00
_cell.angle_gamma   90.00
#
_symmetry.space_group_name_H-M   'P 1'
#
loop_
_entity.id
_entity.type
_entity.pdbx_description
1 polymer ?
#
loop_
_entity_poly.entity_id
_entity_poly.type
_entity_poly.pdbx_seq_one_letter_code
_entity_poly.pdbx_strand_id
1 'polypeptide(L)'
;MKRTSNGIFRKFIPYAGAAAFLLPVFCVSGCSEKNGPEDTPVSKYASVYSDNANMPCDGIIMAEFGDSPAGSDISKIIDGDPSTSFVTYRSDFDVTFTGNSGSGVNEYSLIASGSEAPKDWTLFGSNNDKDWTELDSQSGQTFSDGETKTYALAGESYKSYRLSVTANNGSSSTAIAEWMLSAEEVTEIRVPLYELPAMSTLIQYSDRNSWSYSDETPMGKHYAGLHVTTDADRAWLADPSTDIEIPVAAGGVDEGSASWSTPTFQLYPAGDPRPADVNQHGIGDCCLCAALASMAYIYPDFIKQEVIKAKGNGVYDIAMYDPQGNPVTVSVTTSCLMNNGSIVAVSGKDNVATWATLLEKAVMKWNVIYQKSPSLGGIGTEIVPPLFTGNGGSIAYGAGQLNAQQLDEVVDIMLENGAIVVGGFTTSNITITPGPFYTVNGHAYTLMWSPDPDALFIMRNPWGSAAGSPDGKEDGAMDILDDGIIPPLIDLRIVEPGAAAPYMENPLLPYTPPQFSAGSFWLTPQLMKYYNL
;
A
#
# COMPACT_ATOMS: atom_id res chain seq x y z
N MET A 1 -36.71 7.32 -15.91
CA MET A 1 -37.89 6.90 -15.10
C MET A 1 -37.70 7.49 -13.72
N LYS A 2 -38.61 8.38 -13.25
CA LYS A 2 -38.45 9.18 -12.03
C LYS A 2 -38.15 8.31 -10.80
N ARG A 3 -37.11 8.63 -10.04
CA ARG A 3 -36.97 8.18 -8.64
C ARG A 3 -37.01 9.38 -7.70
N THR A 4 -37.98 9.28 -6.81
CA THR A 4 -38.40 10.23 -5.79
C THR A 4 -37.50 10.16 -4.56
N SER A 5 -37.20 11.34 -4.03
CA SER A 5 -36.67 11.60 -2.69
C SER A 5 -37.52 10.98 -1.58
N ASN A 6 -36.89 10.37 -0.59
CA ASN A 6 -37.48 10.19 0.74
C ASN A 6 -36.44 10.53 1.80
N GLY A 7 -36.51 11.77 2.30
CA GLY A 7 -35.82 12.20 3.50
C GLY A 7 -36.51 11.66 4.75
N ILE A 8 -35.72 11.22 5.72
CA ILE A 8 -36.18 10.91 7.07
C ILE A 8 -35.63 11.97 8.02
N PHE A 9 -36.53 12.85 8.45
CA PHE A 9 -36.36 13.73 9.61
C PHE A 9 -36.15 12.90 10.87
N ARG A 10 -35.12 13.20 11.66
CA ARG A 10 -35.12 12.92 13.11
C ARG A 10 -34.91 14.22 13.89
N LYS A 11 -35.88 14.46 14.77
CA LYS A 11 -36.06 15.62 15.64
C LYS A 11 -35.01 15.66 16.76
N PHE A 12 -34.55 16.87 17.04
CA PHE A 12 -33.90 17.31 18.28
C PHE A 12 -34.87 17.24 19.48
N ILE A 13 -34.39 16.74 20.62
CA ILE A 13 -34.83 17.10 21.99
C ILE A 13 -33.57 17.17 22.89
N PRO A 14 -33.42 18.18 23.76
CA PRO A 14 -32.19 18.46 24.52
C PRO A 14 -32.18 17.79 25.89
N TYR A 15 -30.99 17.50 26.42
CA TYR A 15 -30.78 17.26 27.85
C TYR A 15 -29.56 18.04 28.36
N ALA A 16 -29.85 18.96 29.27
CA ALA A 16 -28.89 19.56 30.20
C ALA A 16 -28.89 18.73 31.49
N GLY A 17 -27.72 18.54 32.11
CA GLY A 17 -27.58 17.93 33.44
C GLY A 17 -26.14 17.57 33.76
N ALA A 18 -25.52 18.36 34.64
CA ALA A 18 -24.10 18.42 34.97
C ALA A 18 -23.59 17.26 35.86
N ALA A 19 -22.27 17.01 35.82
CA ALA A 19 -21.42 16.90 37.02
C ALA A 19 -19.93 16.81 36.63
N ALA A 20 -19.17 17.85 37.00
CA ALA A 20 -17.71 17.83 37.09
C ALA A 20 -17.26 17.03 38.31
N PHE A 21 -16.08 16.39 38.30
CA PHE A 21 -15.25 16.32 39.51
C PHE A 21 -13.76 16.14 39.19
N LEU A 22 -12.99 17.02 39.81
CA LEU A 22 -11.53 17.09 39.87
C LEU A 22 -10.94 15.97 40.74
N LEU A 23 -9.74 15.53 40.35
CA LEU A 23 -8.77 14.78 41.16
C LEU A 23 -8.50 15.47 42.51
N PRO A 24 -8.19 14.67 43.55
CA PRO A 24 -7.02 14.99 44.36
C PRO A 24 -6.12 13.78 44.65
N VAL A 25 -4.82 14.08 44.67
CA VAL A 25 -3.75 13.26 45.24
C VAL A 25 -3.85 13.29 46.77
N PHE A 26 -3.70 12.15 47.43
CA PHE A 26 -3.24 12.08 48.82
C PHE A 26 -2.34 10.85 49.02
N CYS A 27 -1.08 11.09 49.38
CA CYS A 27 -0.21 10.11 50.02
C CYS A 27 -0.53 10.04 51.52
N VAL A 28 -0.62 8.84 52.09
CA VAL A 28 -0.37 8.59 53.51
C VAL A 28 0.36 7.25 53.66
N SER A 29 1.47 7.26 54.37
CA SER A 29 2.25 6.08 54.78
C SER A 29 1.86 5.65 56.20
N GLY A 30 1.78 4.33 56.44
CA GLY A 30 2.05 3.69 57.73
C GLY A 30 0.87 3.11 58.53
N CYS A 31 0.77 1.77 58.58
CA CYS A 31 0.81 0.93 59.80
C CYS A 31 0.65 -0.58 59.45
N SER A 32 1.29 -1.45 60.23
CA SER A 32 1.66 -2.82 59.90
C SER A 32 0.62 -3.93 60.17
N GLU A 33 0.91 -5.11 59.57
CA GLU A 33 0.52 -6.49 59.91
C GLU A 33 -0.91 -6.98 59.61
N LYS A 34 -1.04 -7.83 58.58
CA LYS A 34 -1.04 -9.30 58.74
C LYS A 34 -0.94 -10.00 57.38
N ASN A 35 0.09 -10.83 57.24
CA ASN A 35 0.29 -11.76 56.11
C ASN A 35 -0.83 -12.80 56.06
N GLY A 36 -1.60 -12.81 54.99
CA GLY A 36 -2.10 -14.02 54.34
C GLY A 36 -1.48 -14.08 52.94
N PRO A 37 -1.36 -15.25 52.29
CA PRO A 37 -1.03 -15.27 50.87
C PRO A 37 -2.14 -14.49 50.15
N GLU A 38 -1.79 -13.35 49.57
CA GLU A 38 -2.68 -12.65 48.65
C GLU A 38 -2.86 -13.56 47.43
N ASP A 39 -4.06 -14.11 47.27
CA ASP A 39 -4.56 -14.63 45.99
C ASP A 39 -4.57 -13.45 45.02
N THR A 40 -3.44 -13.19 44.37
CA THR A 40 -3.41 -12.34 43.18
C THR A 40 -4.29 -13.02 42.13
N PRO A 41 -5.35 -12.35 41.62
CA PRO A 41 -6.19 -12.93 40.58
C PRO A 41 -5.34 -13.26 39.37
N VAL A 42 -5.24 -14.54 39.04
CA VAL A 42 -4.47 -15.01 37.88
C VAL A 42 -5.27 -14.66 36.62
N SER A 43 -4.65 -13.93 35.69
CA SER A 43 -5.35 -13.38 34.52
C SER A 43 -5.81 -14.49 33.58
N LYS A 44 -7.08 -14.45 33.16
CA LYS A 44 -7.64 -15.35 32.14
C LYS A 44 -7.30 -14.96 30.71
N TYR A 45 -6.77 -13.75 30.50
CA TYR A 45 -6.45 -13.24 29.19
C TYR A 45 -5.08 -12.54 29.21
N ALA A 46 -4.41 -12.55 28.07
CA ALA A 46 -3.16 -11.81 27.83
C ALA A 46 -3.21 -11.16 26.45
N SER A 47 -2.58 -9.98 26.34
CA SER A 47 -2.41 -9.31 25.05
C SER A 47 -1.26 -9.95 24.28
N VAL A 48 -1.45 -10.10 22.97
CA VAL A 48 -0.44 -10.50 22.01
C VAL A 48 -0.02 -9.24 21.26
N TYR A 49 1.27 -8.93 21.27
CA TYR A 49 1.85 -7.77 20.59
C TYR A 49 2.68 -8.22 19.39
N SER A 50 3.03 -7.25 18.53
CA SER A 50 3.67 -7.48 17.23
C SER A 50 5.04 -8.18 17.28
N ASP A 51 5.70 -8.23 18.45
CA ASP A 51 6.97 -8.91 18.67
C ASP A 51 6.80 -10.36 19.18
N ASN A 52 5.57 -10.83 19.37
CA ASN A 52 5.29 -12.20 19.76
C ASN A 52 5.56 -13.18 18.60
N ALA A 53 6.51 -14.09 18.79
CA ALA A 53 6.88 -15.07 17.76
C ALA A 53 5.95 -16.29 17.67
N ASN A 54 5.05 -16.47 18.64
CA ASN A 54 4.19 -17.64 18.74
C ASN A 54 2.82 -17.44 18.07
N MET A 55 2.35 -16.21 17.93
CA MET A 55 1.04 -15.89 17.37
C MET A 55 1.18 -15.15 16.04
N PRO A 56 0.25 -15.31 15.09
CA PRO A 56 0.43 -14.86 13.72
C PRO A 56 0.13 -13.37 13.50
N CYS A 57 -0.43 -12.68 14.52
CA CYS A 57 -0.64 -11.23 14.54
C CYS A 57 -0.96 -10.76 15.98
N ASP A 58 -1.00 -9.44 16.18
CA ASP A 58 -1.49 -8.81 17.42
C ASP A 58 -2.90 -9.28 17.77
N GLY A 59 -3.22 -9.35 19.06
CA GLY A 59 -4.54 -9.81 19.48
C GLY A 59 -4.65 -10.05 20.98
N ILE A 60 -5.57 -10.95 21.35
CA ILE A 60 -5.80 -11.38 22.73
C ILE A 60 -5.85 -12.90 22.75
N ILE A 61 -5.11 -13.51 23.66
CA ILE A 61 -5.26 -14.92 24.02
C ILE A 61 -6.05 -15.04 25.32
N MET A 62 -6.93 -16.03 25.40
CA MET A 62 -7.86 -16.22 26.52
C MET A 62 -8.04 -17.70 26.86
N ALA A 63 -7.93 -18.03 28.14
CA ALA A 63 -8.32 -19.33 28.67
C ALA A 63 -9.81 -19.33 29.08
N GLU A 64 -10.49 -20.45 28.87
CA GLU A 64 -11.88 -20.64 29.32
C GLU A 64 -12.01 -20.48 30.85
N PHE A 65 -11.07 -21.10 31.58
CA PHE A 65 -11.03 -21.10 33.04
C PHE A 65 -9.88 -20.23 33.57
N GLY A 66 -10.04 -19.72 34.78
CA GLY A 66 -9.05 -18.88 35.47
C GLY A 66 -8.68 -19.52 36.80
N ASP A 67 -8.41 -20.81 36.72
CA ASP A 67 -8.00 -21.65 37.84
C ASP A 67 -6.49 -21.92 37.84
N SER A 68 -5.75 -21.18 37.00
CA SER A 68 -4.30 -21.28 36.92
C SER A 68 -3.64 -20.92 38.24
N PRO A 69 -2.61 -21.67 38.68
CA PRO A 69 -1.82 -21.30 39.84
C PRO A 69 -1.01 -20.03 39.56
N ALA A 70 -0.63 -19.33 40.63
CA ALA A 70 0.17 -18.11 40.53
C ALA A 70 1.50 -18.38 39.81
N GLY A 71 1.80 -17.59 38.77
CA GLY A 71 2.99 -17.73 37.93
C GLY A 71 2.82 -18.62 36.69
N SER A 72 1.64 -19.20 36.48
CA SER A 72 1.32 -20.08 35.35
C SER A 72 0.07 -19.62 34.59
N ASP A 73 -0.14 -18.30 34.52
CA ASP A 73 -1.28 -17.69 33.83
C ASP A 73 -1.21 -17.86 32.32
N ILE A 74 -2.27 -17.47 31.60
CA ILE A 74 -2.37 -17.73 30.16
C ILE A 74 -1.29 -17.04 29.33
N SER A 75 -0.64 -15.97 29.83
CA SER A 75 0.46 -15.36 29.09
C SER A 75 1.62 -16.32 28.86
N LYS A 76 1.75 -17.36 29.70
CA LYS A 76 2.83 -18.35 29.63
C LYS A 76 2.77 -19.26 28.43
N ILE A 77 1.59 -19.44 27.83
CA ILE A 77 1.46 -20.30 26.64
C ILE A 77 2.02 -19.64 25.36
N ILE A 78 2.41 -18.37 25.43
CA ILE A 78 2.88 -17.58 24.29
C ILE A 78 4.11 -16.74 24.61
N ASP A 79 4.78 -16.92 25.75
CA ASP A 79 5.88 -16.04 26.14
C ASP A 79 7.24 -16.41 25.51
N GLY A 80 7.30 -17.51 24.76
CA GLY A 80 8.50 -17.94 24.04
C GLY A 80 9.58 -18.52 24.96
N ASP A 81 9.24 -18.77 26.22
CA ASP A 81 10.10 -19.44 27.20
C ASP A 81 9.57 -20.85 27.51
N PRO A 82 10.14 -21.90 26.87
CA PRO A 82 9.70 -23.28 27.07
C PRO A 82 9.97 -23.82 28.49
N SER A 83 10.61 -23.04 29.37
CA SER A 83 10.78 -23.37 30.78
C SER A 83 9.62 -22.92 31.67
N THR A 84 8.67 -22.14 31.13
CA THR A 84 7.43 -21.76 31.80
C THR A 84 6.23 -22.45 31.16
N SER A 85 5.06 -22.45 31.80
CA SER A 85 3.86 -23.06 31.24
C SER A 85 2.59 -22.42 31.75
N PHE A 86 1.59 -22.35 30.88
CA PHE A 86 0.20 -22.20 31.31
C PHE A 86 -0.25 -23.50 31.96
N VAL A 87 -0.83 -23.40 33.15
CA VAL A 87 -1.32 -24.56 33.92
C VAL A 87 -2.79 -24.37 34.27
N THR A 88 -3.58 -25.43 34.13
CA THR A 88 -4.97 -25.52 34.61
C THR A 88 -5.21 -26.85 35.31
N TYR A 89 -6.12 -26.90 36.29
CA TYR A 89 -6.50 -28.14 36.99
C TYR A 89 -7.58 -28.94 36.25
N ARG A 90 -7.66 -28.75 34.93
CA ARG A 90 -8.63 -29.36 34.03
C ARG A 90 -7.91 -30.24 33.02
N SER A 91 -8.58 -31.33 32.64
CA SER A 91 -8.20 -32.16 31.50
C SER A 91 -9.02 -31.84 30.24
N ASP A 92 -10.03 -30.97 30.37
CA ASP A 92 -10.97 -30.56 29.31
C ASP A 92 -11.19 -29.04 29.44
N PHE A 93 -10.77 -28.29 28.42
CA PHE A 93 -10.82 -26.83 28.38
C PHE A 93 -10.49 -26.27 26.99
N ASP A 94 -10.96 -25.03 26.74
CA ASP A 94 -10.61 -24.24 25.57
C ASP A 94 -9.56 -23.14 25.87
N VAL A 95 -8.62 -22.94 24.93
CA VAL A 95 -7.79 -21.72 24.82
C VAL A 95 -8.07 -21.08 23.45
N THR A 96 -8.39 -19.79 23.45
CA THR A 96 -8.74 -19.03 22.24
C THR A 96 -7.79 -17.88 22.02
N PHE A 97 -7.21 -17.80 20.82
CA PHE A 97 -6.55 -16.60 20.31
C PHE A 97 -7.50 -15.87 19.35
N THR A 98 -7.66 -14.56 19.53
CA THR A 98 -8.39 -13.68 18.63
C THR A 98 -7.46 -12.59 18.13
N GLY A 99 -7.12 -12.64 16.85
CA GLY A 99 -6.28 -11.67 16.17
C GLY A 99 -7.01 -10.37 15.85
N ASN A 100 -6.25 -9.29 15.71
CA ASN A 100 -6.74 -8.01 15.19
C ASN A 100 -7.06 -8.09 13.70
N SER A 101 -6.46 -9.05 12.99
CA SER A 101 -6.69 -9.39 11.58
C SER A 101 -6.83 -10.91 11.39
N GLY A 102 -7.30 -11.34 10.22
CA GLY A 102 -7.27 -12.76 9.84
C GLY A 102 -5.88 -13.19 9.39
N SER A 103 -5.44 -14.38 9.78
CA SER A 103 -4.13 -14.93 9.42
C SER A 103 -4.29 -16.32 8.81
N GLY A 104 -3.54 -16.65 7.75
CA GLY A 104 -3.49 -18.00 7.18
C GLY A 104 -2.45 -18.85 7.90
N VAL A 105 -2.88 -19.76 8.78
CA VAL A 105 -1.97 -20.60 9.58
C VAL A 105 -1.75 -21.93 8.86
N ASN A 106 -0.50 -22.19 8.46
CA ASN A 106 -0.10 -23.40 7.73
C ASN A 106 0.38 -24.51 8.66
N GLU A 107 0.71 -24.16 9.90
CA GLU A 107 1.22 -25.09 10.89
C GLU A 107 0.92 -24.58 12.30
N TYR A 108 0.67 -25.49 13.24
CA TYR A 108 0.70 -25.15 14.66
C TYR A 108 1.61 -26.12 15.42
N SER A 109 2.10 -25.69 16.57
CA SER A 109 2.87 -26.56 17.46
C SER A 109 2.50 -26.37 18.92
N LEU A 110 2.70 -27.42 19.70
CA LEU A 110 2.60 -27.41 21.16
C LEU A 110 3.93 -27.85 21.76
N ILE A 111 4.38 -27.16 22.80
CA ILE A 111 5.44 -27.63 23.69
C ILE A 111 4.80 -28.03 25.00
N ALA A 112 5.01 -29.28 25.42
CA ALA A 112 4.47 -29.81 26.67
C ALA A 112 5.34 -30.94 27.22
N SER A 113 5.05 -31.40 28.44
CA SER A 113 5.86 -32.43 29.11
C SER A 113 5.01 -33.47 29.85
N GLY A 114 5.38 -34.75 29.71
CA GLY A 114 5.00 -35.82 30.62
C GLY A 114 3.49 -36.01 30.81
N SER A 115 3.09 -36.37 32.04
CA SER A 115 1.70 -36.69 32.39
C SER A 115 0.75 -35.47 32.41
N GLU A 116 1.31 -34.26 32.47
CA GLU A 116 0.55 -33.00 32.41
C GLU A 116 0.30 -32.54 30.98
N ALA A 117 0.95 -33.13 29.98
CA ALA A 117 0.75 -32.75 28.59
C ALA A 117 -0.67 -33.09 28.10
N PRO A 118 -1.25 -32.27 27.19
CA PRO A 118 -2.48 -32.62 26.51
C PRO A 118 -2.32 -33.91 25.72
N LYS A 119 -3.38 -34.70 25.65
CA LYS A 119 -3.41 -36.02 25.00
C LYS A 119 -4.34 -36.04 23.79
N ASP A 120 -5.52 -35.45 23.94
CA ASP A 120 -6.55 -35.37 22.91
C ASP A 120 -6.98 -33.90 22.77
N TRP A 121 -7.00 -33.36 21.56
CA TRP A 121 -7.47 -32.00 21.29
C TRP A 121 -7.92 -31.82 19.84
N THR A 122 -8.67 -30.74 19.62
CA THR A 122 -9.09 -30.29 18.30
C THR A 122 -8.76 -28.81 18.15
N LEU A 123 -8.15 -28.43 17.03
CA LEU A 123 -7.92 -27.04 16.66
C LEU A 123 -9.05 -26.56 15.76
N PHE A 124 -9.63 -25.41 16.11
CA PHE A 124 -10.69 -24.77 15.33
C PHE A 124 -10.28 -23.38 14.83
N GLY A 125 -10.87 -22.96 13.71
CA GLY A 125 -10.81 -21.60 13.16
C GLY A 125 -12.19 -20.94 13.08
N SER A 126 -12.26 -19.62 13.31
CA SER A 126 -13.50 -18.83 13.16
C SER A 126 -13.21 -17.41 12.68
N ASN A 127 -14.16 -16.83 11.95
CA ASN A 127 -14.14 -15.41 11.54
C ASN A 127 -15.18 -14.56 12.28
N ASN A 128 -16.00 -15.16 13.15
CA ASN A 128 -17.09 -14.47 13.85
C ASN A 128 -17.29 -14.90 15.31
N ASP A 129 -16.39 -15.72 15.84
CA ASP A 129 -16.39 -16.30 17.20
C ASP A 129 -17.62 -17.15 17.56
N LYS A 130 -18.44 -17.49 16.57
CA LYS A 130 -19.70 -18.25 16.74
C LYS A 130 -19.68 -19.55 15.95
N ASP A 131 -19.33 -19.47 14.69
CA ASP A 131 -19.22 -20.60 13.78
C ASP A 131 -17.75 -21.03 13.73
N TRP A 132 -17.48 -22.26 14.15
CA TRP A 132 -16.12 -22.80 14.26
C TRP A 132 -15.93 -23.95 13.27
N THR A 133 -14.92 -23.84 12.43
CA THR A 133 -14.47 -24.88 11.50
C THR A 133 -13.38 -25.71 12.17
N GLU A 134 -13.50 -27.03 12.15
CA GLU A 134 -12.43 -27.94 12.59
C GLU A 134 -11.28 -27.91 11.57
N LEU A 135 -10.07 -27.61 12.05
CA LEU A 135 -8.87 -27.52 11.22
C LEU A 135 -7.98 -28.76 11.36
N ASP A 136 -7.88 -29.29 12.57
CA ASP A 136 -7.12 -30.51 12.88
C ASP A 136 -7.63 -31.15 14.18
N SER A 137 -7.48 -32.47 14.29
CA SER A 137 -7.82 -33.23 15.50
C SER A 137 -6.75 -34.27 15.81
N GLN A 138 -6.22 -34.20 17.04
CA GLN A 138 -5.21 -35.11 17.54
C GLN A 138 -5.76 -35.95 18.68
N SER A 139 -5.33 -37.21 18.74
CA SER A 139 -5.67 -38.13 19.82
C SER A 139 -4.49 -39.00 20.21
N GLY A 140 -4.47 -39.42 21.48
CA GLY A 140 -3.47 -40.34 22.03
C GLY A 140 -2.03 -39.79 22.03
N GLN A 141 -1.86 -38.47 22.04
CA GLN A 141 -0.54 -37.85 21.98
C GLN A 141 0.18 -37.95 23.33
N THR A 142 1.48 -38.22 23.27
CA THR A 142 2.39 -38.26 24.43
C THR A 142 3.59 -37.37 24.18
N PHE A 143 4.04 -36.65 25.20
CA PHE A 143 5.16 -35.72 25.10
C PHE A 143 6.30 -36.15 26.03
N SER A 144 7.51 -36.17 25.49
CA SER A 144 8.76 -36.19 26.26
C SER A 144 8.97 -34.83 26.93
N ASP A 145 9.85 -34.74 27.92
CA ASP A 145 10.09 -33.48 28.65
C ASP A 145 10.53 -32.35 27.70
N GLY A 146 9.71 -31.31 27.60
CA GLY A 146 9.92 -30.14 26.74
C GLY A 146 9.80 -30.45 25.24
N GLU A 147 9.13 -31.53 24.85
CA GLU A 147 8.99 -31.90 23.44
C GLU A 147 8.09 -30.92 22.69
N THR A 148 8.57 -30.41 21.55
CA THR A 148 7.75 -29.71 20.56
C THR A 148 7.11 -30.74 19.63
N LYS A 149 5.78 -30.73 19.55
CA LYS A 149 5.05 -31.43 18.49
C LYS A 149 4.41 -30.43 17.54
N THR A 150 4.57 -30.70 16.25
CA THR A 150 4.21 -29.80 15.16
C THR A 150 3.26 -30.50 14.19
N TYR A 151 2.25 -29.78 13.74
CA TYR A 151 1.15 -30.31 12.94
C TYR A 151 0.85 -29.36 11.77
N ALA A 152 0.88 -29.90 10.55
CA ALA A 152 0.56 -29.14 9.34
C ALA A 152 -0.95 -28.94 9.19
N LEU A 153 -1.33 -27.77 8.66
CA LEU A 153 -2.69 -27.36 8.34
C LEU A 153 -2.81 -27.01 6.85
N ALA A 154 -4.04 -26.82 6.38
CA ALA A 154 -4.32 -26.45 4.99
C ALA A 154 -4.01 -24.99 4.64
N GLY A 155 -3.73 -24.12 5.63
CA GLY A 155 -3.43 -22.69 5.40
C GLY A 155 -4.63 -21.77 5.26
N GLU A 156 -5.82 -22.21 5.66
CA GLU A 156 -7.03 -21.37 5.64
C GLU A 156 -6.92 -20.21 6.65
N SER A 157 -7.41 -19.04 6.24
CA SER A 157 -7.33 -17.82 7.04
C SER A 157 -8.52 -17.62 7.97
N TYR A 158 -8.22 -17.44 9.26
CA TYR A 158 -9.20 -17.17 10.30
C TYR A 158 -8.76 -16.03 11.22
N LYS A 159 -9.72 -15.27 11.74
CA LYS A 159 -9.48 -14.23 12.76
C LYS A 159 -9.23 -14.82 14.14
N SER A 160 -9.90 -15.92 14.46
CA SER A 160 -9.81 -16.57 15.76
C SER A 160 -9.44 -18.04 15.60
N TYR A 161 -8.56 -18.51 16.48
CA TYR A 161 -8.13 -19.89 16.58
C TYR A 161 -8.42 -20.40 17.99
N ARG A 162 -8.94 -21.64 18.11
CA ARG A 162 -9.27 -22.24 19.39
C ARG A 162 -8.70 -23.64 19.51
N LEU A 163 -7.82 -23.82 20.49
CA LEU A 163 -7.31 -25.11 20.91
C LEU A 163 -8.26 -25.69 21.97
N SER A 164 -9.00 -26.73 21.60
CA SER A 164 -9.95 -27.42 22.48
C SER A 164 -9.35 -28.72 22.96
N VAL A 165 -8.81 -28.73 24.18
CA VAL A 165 -8.21 -29.92 24.81
C VAL A 165 -9.32 -30.71 25.49
N THR A 166 -9.39 -32.02 25.24
CA THR A 166 -10.44 -32.90 25.79
C THR A 166 -9.90 -34.00 26.71
N ALA A 167 -8.57 -34.21 26.72
CA ALA A 167 -7.92 -35.08 27.69
C ALA A 167 -6.44 -34.72 27.87
N ASN A 168 -5.85 -35.11 29.02
CA ASN A 168 -4.41 -35.08 29.29
C ASN A 168 -3.86 -36.50 29.55
N ASN A 169 -2.55 -36.60 29.82
CA ASN A 169 -1.85 -37.87 30.04
C ASN A 169 -1.93 -38.41 31.49
N GLY A 170 -2.95 -38.03 32.25
CA GLY A 170 -3.31 -38.67 33.52
C GLY A 170 -2.89 -37.92 34.80
N SER A 171 -2.32 -36.73 34.69
CA SER A 171 -2.12 -35.83 35.83
C SER A 171 -3.43 -35.14 36.25
N SER A 172 -3.46 -34.61 37.48
CA SER A 172 -4.56 -33.76 37.99
C SER A 172 -4.60 -32.35 37.38
N SER A 173 -3.58 -31.99 36.60
CA SER A 173 -3.40 -30.71 35.91
C SER A 173 -2.99 -30.94 34.47
N THR A 174 -3.27 -29.95 33.63
CA THR A 174 -2.72 -29.88 32.27
C THR A 174 -1.79 -28.68 32.18
N ALA A 175 -0.63 -28.88 31.55
CA ALA A 175 0.39 -27.86 31.35
C ALA A 175 0.79 -27.80 29.87
N ILE A 176 0.80 -26.59 29.32
CA ILE A 176 1.28 -26.31 27.96
C ILE A 176 2.31 -25.18 28.10
N ALA A 177 3.54 -25.46 27.68
CA ALA A 177 4.63 -24.50 27.71
C ALA A 177 4.47 -23.46 26.61
N GLU A 178 4.26 -23.91 25.37
CA GLU A 178 4.05 -23.01 24.24
C GLU A 178 2.94 -23.54 23.35
N TRP A 179 2.14 -22.62 22.80
CA TRP A 179 1.29 -22.86 21.65
C TRP A 179 1.67 -21.86 20.57
N MET A 180 2.17 -22.37 19.45
CA MET A 180 2.56 -21.55 18.31
C MET A 180 1.61 -21.80 17.14
N LEU A 181 1.16 -20.72 16.52
CA LEU A 181 0.40 -20.68 15.27
C LEU A 181 1.30 -20.04 14.22
N SER A 182 1.91 -20.88 13.39
CA SER A 182 2.80 -20.47 12.31
C SER A 182 1.97 -20.12 11.08
N ALA A 183 1.74 -18.82 10.89
CA ALA A 183 1.43 -18.34 9.55
C ALA A 183 2.74 -18.35 8.75
N GLU A 184 2.71 -18.89 7.54
CA GLU A 184 3.71 -18.46 6.58
C GLU A 184 3.56 -16.94 6.51
N GLU A 185 4.67 -16.21 6.65
CA GLU A 185 4.66 -14.79 6.38
C GLU A 185 4.31 -14.68 4.90
N VAL A 186 3.01 -14.59 4.60
CA VAL A 186 2.55 -14.22 3.28
C VAL A 186 2.82 -12.74 3.19
N THR A 187 4.10 -12.44 2.99
CA THR A 187 4.63 -11.09 2.85
C THR A 187 3.92 -10.41 1.69
N GLU A 188 3.48 -11.17 0.68
CA GLU A 188 2.65 -10.71 -0.43
C GLU A 188 1.74 -11.83 -0.97
N ILE A 189 0.40 -11.70 -0.83
CA ILE A 189 -0.52 -12.41 -1.73
C ILE A 189 -0.52 -11.59 -3.02
N ARG A 190 0.24 -12.02 -4.02
CA ARG A 190 0.12 -11.45 -5.35
C ARG A 190 -1.12 -12.03 -6.03
N VAL A 191 -2.23 -11.30 -5.98
CA VAL A 191 -3.41 -11.57 -6.83
C VAL A 191 -3.25 -10.75 -8.10
N PRO A 192 -3.08 -11.37 -9.29
CA PRO A 192 -3.08 -10.63 -10.54
C PRO A 192 -4.40 -9.89 -10.75
N LEU A 193 -4.37 -8.73 -11.41
CA LEU A 193 -5.57 -7.91 -11.65
C LEU A 193 -6.74 -8.69 -12.30
N TYR A 194 -6.42 -9.65 -13.17
CA TYR A 194 -7.43 -10.46 -13.86
C TYR A 194 -8.09 -11.54 -12.98
N GLU A 195 -7.53 -11.81 -11.80
CA GLU A 195 -8.08 -12.76 -10.81
C GLU A 195 -8.89 -12.05 -9.72
N LEU A 196 -8.90 -10.71 -9.70
CA LEU A 196 -9.72 -9.94 -8.75
C LEU A 196 -11.20 -10.31 -8.91
N PRO A 197 -11.90 -10.76 -7.85
CA PRO A 197 -13.31 -11.16 -7.95
C PRO A 197 -14.21 -10.03 -8.48
N ALA A 198 -13.93 -8.79 -8.08
CA ALA A 198 -14.64 -7.59 -8.54
C ALA A 198 -14.52 -7.40 -10.06
N MET A 199 -13.43 -7.89 -10.68
CA MET A 199 -13.18 -7.79 -12.12
C MET A 199 -13.80 -8.91 -12.95
N SER A 200 -14.40 -9.92 -12.32
CA SER A 200 -14.89 -11.13 -13.00
C SER A 200 -15.82 -10.87 -14.20
N THR A 201 -16.62 -9.80 -14.17
CA THR A 201 -17.54 -9.43 -15.26
C THR A 201 -16.96 -8.39 -16.24
N LEU A 202 -15.88 -7.71 -15.85
CA LEU A 202 -15.28 -6.60 -16.60
C LEU A 202 -14.04 -7.03 -17.37
N ILE A 203 -13.29 -8.01 -16.85
CA ILE A 203 -12.01 -8.46 -17.43
C ILE A 203 -12.15 -9.01 -18.86
N GLN A 204 -13.33 -9.51 -19.22
CA GLN A 204 -13.62 -10.02 -20.57
C GLN A 204 -13.57 -8.93 -21.66
N TYR A 205 -13.71 -7.65 -21.30
CA TYR A 205 -13.61 -6.52 -22.23
C TYR A 205 -12.18 -6.01 -22.41
N SER A 206 -11.23 -6.51 -21.62
CA SER A 206 -9.82 -6.13 -21.75
C SER A 206 -9.21 -6.71 -23.03
N ASP A 207 -8.25 -6.00 -23.61
CA ASP A 207 -7.48 -6.50 -24.73
C ASP A 207 -6.42 -7.49 -24.22
N ARG A 208 -6.69 -8.79 -24.30
CA ARG A 208 -5.77 -9.85 -23.85
C ARG A 208 -4.40 -9.81 -24.54
N ASN A 209 -4.28 -9.23 -25.74
CA ASN A 209 -2.96 -9.11 -26.41
C ASN A 209 -2.10 -8.02 -25.77
N SER A 210 -2.75 -7.04 -25.13
CA SER A 210 -2.10 -5.94 -24.45
C SER A 210 -1.58 -6.30 -23.06
N TRP A 211 -1.93 -7.47 -22.52
CA TRP A 211 -1.52 -7.90 -21.18
C TRP A 211 -0.02 -8.12 -21.11
N SER A 212 0.64 -7.67 -20.03
CA SER A 212 2.10 -7.71 -19.91
C SER A 212 2.64 -8.77 -18.96
N TYR A 213 1.82 -9.68 -18.44
CA TYR A 213 2.25 -10.81 -17.61
C TYR A 213 3.34 -11.66 -18.28
N SER A 214 4.27 -12.17 -17.47
CA SER A 214 5.41 -12.96 -17.95
C SER A 214 5.89 -13.93 -16.87
N ASP A 215 6.26 -15.13 -17.30
CA ASP A 215 6.94 -16.13 -16.46
C ASP A 215 8.47 -15.91 -16.40
N GLU A 216 9.02 -15.08 -17.30
CA GLU A 216 10.47 -14.84 -17.40
C GLU A 216 10.98 -13.80 -16.40
N THR A 217 10.17 -12.79 -16.09
CA THR A 217 10.53 -11.69 -15.18
C THR A 217 9.27 -11.09 -14.57
N PRO A 218 9.27 -10.76 -13.26
CA PRO A 218 8.13 -10.13 -12.61
C PRO A 218 7.82 -8.73 -13.17
N MET A 219 8.79 -8.07 -13.82
CA MET A 219 8.61 -6.78 -14.49
C MET A 219 7.77 -6.86 -15.77
N GLY A 220 7.36 -8.06 -16.18
CA GLY A 220 6.48 -8.28 -17.32
C GLY A 220 7.23 -8.45 -18.65
N LYS A 221 6.48 -8.89 -19.68
CA LYS A 221 7.00 -9.39 -20.97
C LYS A 221 7.84 -8.37 -21.73
N HIS A 222 7.70 -7.08 -21.41
CA HIS A 222 8.45 -6.02 -22.06
C HIS A 222 9.92 -5.96 -21.63
N TYR A 223 10.28 -6.59 -20.51
CA TYR A 223 11.65 -6.67 -19.99
C TYR A 223 12.31 -8.03 -20.21
N ALA A 224 11.53 -9.01 -20.68
CA ALA A 224 12.01 -10.33 -21.05
C ALA A 224 13.17 -10.23 -22.05
N GLY A 225 14.23 -11.00 -21.81
CA GLY A 225 15.41 -11.06 -22.68
C GLY A 225 16.30 -9.80 -22.74
N LEU A 226 16.06 -8.79 -21.90
CA LEU A 226 16.97 -7.63 -21.80
C LEU A 226 18.30 -8.01 -21.13
N HIS A 227 19.28 -7.11 -21.24
CA HIS A 227 20.62 -7.26 -20.67
C HIS A 227 20.58 -7.72 -19.21
N VAL A 228 21.41 -8.70 -18.88
CA VAL A 228 21.53 -9.25 -17.53
C VAL A 228 22.50 -8.40 -16.73
N THR A 229 22.03 -7.88 -15.60
CA THR A 229 22.80 -6.93 -14.78
C THR A 229 24.07 -7.53 -14.20
N THR A 230 25.19 -6.90 -14.51
CA THR A 230 26.50 -7.21 -13.93
C THR A 230 26.82 -6.34 -12.72
N ASP A 231 27.86 -6.71 -11.96
CA ASP A 231 28.33 -5.86 -10.84
C ASP A 231 28.90 -4.52 -11.32
N ALA A 232 29.47 -4.49 -12.53
CA ALA A 232 29.93 -3.26 -13.15
C ALA A 232 28.76 -2.31 -13.46
N ASP A 233 27.64 -2.85 -13.94
CA ASP A 233 26.41 -2.07 -14.20
C ASP A 233 25.87 -1.49 -12.89
N ARG A 234 25.78 -2.31 -11.83
CA ARG A 234 25.37 -1.86 -10.49
C ARG A 234 26.27 -0.74 -9.96
N ALA A 235 27.58 -0.90 -10.09
CA ALA A 235 28.54 0.11 -9.66
C ALA A 235 28.41 1.42 -10.46
N TRP A 236 28.16 1.33 -11.77
CA TRP A 236 27.98 2.50 -12.62
C TRP A 236 26.65 3.24 -12.32
N LEU A 237 25.56 2.50 -12.11
CA LEU A 237 24.27 3.06 -11.72
C LEU A 237 24.35 3.78 -10.36
N ALA A 238 25.12 3.24 -9.41
CA ALA A 238 25.30 3.81 -8.08
C ALA A 238 26.33 4.97 -8.01
N ASP A 239 27.00 5.33 -9.11
CA ASP A 239 27.95 6.45 -9.14
C ASP A 239 27.25 7.76 -9.53
N PRO A 240 27.06 8.75 -8.63
CA PRO A 240 26.36 10.00 -8.94
C PRO A 240 27.18 10.96 -9.82
N SER A 241 28.46 10.69 -10.07
CA SER A 241 29.33 11.54 -10.90
C SER A 241 29.19 11.28 -12.41
N THR A 242 28.49 10.22 -12.79
CA THR A 242 28.24 9.86 -14.18
C THR A 242 27.00 10.59 -14.69
N ASP A 243 27.18 11.82 -15.18
CA ASP A 243 26.16 12.44 -16.01
C ASP A 243 26.07 11.68 -17.34
N ILE A 244 24.85 11.53 -17.82
CA ILE A 244 24.50 10.75 -19.00
C ILE A 244 24.51 11.62 -20.24
N GLU A 245 24.76 11.01 -21.40
CA GLU A 245 24.66 11.73 -22.66
C GLU A 245 23.24 12.29 -22.82
N ILE A 246 23.14 13.55 -23.28
CA ILE A 246 21.86 14.20 -23.48
C ILE A 246 21.08 13.37 -24.51
N PRO A 247 19.85 12.93 -24.20
CA PRO A 247 19.05 12.12 -25.12
C PRO A 247 18.49 13.03 -26.23
N VAL A 248 19.32 13.44 -27.18
CA VAL A 248 18.96 14.37 -28.27
C VAL A 248 17.86 13.81 -29.20
N ALA A 249 17.65 12.49 -29.18
CA ALA A 249 16.54 11.83 -29.87
C ALA A 249 15.18 12.03 -29.17
N ALA A 250 15.16 12.50 -27.93
CA ALA A 250 13.94 12.90 -27.25
C ALA A 250 13.41 14.18 -27.90
N GLY A 251 12.21 14.12 -28.49
CA GLY A 251 11.56 15.32 -29.02
C GLY A 251 11.52 16.43 -27.97
N GLY A 252 11.74 17.68 -28.40
CA GLY A 252 11.72 18.88 -27.54
C GLY A 252 13.03 19.24 -26.84
N VAL A 253 14.09 18.44 -27.00
CA VAL A 253 15.46 18.80 -26.63
C VAL A 253 16.14 19.49 -27.83
N ASP A 254 16.65 20.71 -27.64
CA ASP A 254 17.33 21.46 -28.70
C ASP A 254 18.84 21.24 -28.59
N GLU A 255 19.41 20.50 -29.53
CA GLU A 255 20.83 20.13 -29.55
C GLU A 255 21.78 21.33 -29.38
N GLY A 256 21.38 22.53 -29.82
CA GLY A 256 22.21 23.73 -29.72
C GLY A 256 22.19 24.41 -28.35
N SER A 257 21.21 24.09 -27.49
CA SER A 257 20.98 24.80 -26.22
C SER A 257 20.74 23.90 -25.01
N ALA A 258 20.64 22.58 -25.21
CA ALA A 258 20.47 21.60 -24.15
C ALA A 258 21.71 21.48 -23.26
N SER A 259 21.51 21.50 -21.95
CA SER A 259 22.58 21.25 -20.98
C SER A 259 22.07 20.58 -19.71
N TRP A 260 22.97 19.86 -19.03
CA TRP A 260 22.78 19.45 -17.64
C TRP A 260 23.10 20.64 -16.75
N SER A 261 22.08 21.16 -16.08
CA SER A 261 22.20 22.32 -15.19
C SER A 261 21.41 22.10 -13.92
N THR A 262 21.82 22.73 -12.82
CA THR A 262 21.14 22.64 -11.52
C THR A 262 20.15 23.80 -11.37
N PRO A 263 18.83 23.56 -11.48
CA PRO A 263 17.83 24.60 -11.29
C PRO A 263 17.54 24.85 -9.81
N THR A 264 16.58 25.74 -9.52
CA THR A 264 15.88 25.73 -8.23
C THR A 264 15.27 24.35 -8.01
N PHE A 265 15.47 23.79 -6.83
CA PHE A 265 15.04 22.43 -6.50
C PHE A 265 14.28 22.43 -5.17
N GLN A 266 13.11 21.79 -5.17
CA GLN A 266 12.33 21.52 -3.98
C GLN A 266 11.81 20.09 -4.07
N LEU A 267 12.35 19.19 -3.24
CA LEU A 267 12.06 17.76 -3.33
C LEU A 267 10.55 17.48 -3.30
N TYR A 268 9.85 18.01 -2.30
CA TYR A 268 8.40 17.91 -2.14
C TYR A 268 7.79 19.32 -1.94
N PRO A 269 7.32 19.99 -3.01
CA PRO A 269 6.78 21.35 -2.95
C PRO A 269 5.69 21.56 -1.91
N ALA A 270 4.74 20.62 -1.82
CA ALA A 270 3.63 20.65 -0.88
C ALA A 270 3.91 19.88 0.44
N GLY A 271 5.15 19.44 0.68
CA GLY A 271 5.54 18.61 1.82
C GLY A 271 5.53 17.11 1.55
N ASP A 272 4.67 16.64 0.63
CA ASP A 272 4.58 15.26 0.16
C ASP A 272 4.65 15.21 -1.37
N PRO A 273 5.03 14.07 -1.98
CA PRO A 273 4.82 13.83 -3.40
C PRO A 273 3.35 14.04 -3.77
N ARG A 274 3.10 14.86 -4.79
CA ARG A 274 1.75 15.10 -5.32
C ARG A 274 1.75 14.99 -6.84
N PRO A 275 0.59 14.66 -7.46
CA PRO A 275 0.41 14.76 -8.91
C PRO A 275 0.85 16.11 -9.50
N ALA A 276 0.60 17.21 -8.76
CA ALA A 276 0.95 18.58 -9.17
C ALA A 276 2.46 18.85 -9.30
N ASP A 277 3.30 17.98 -8.74
CA ASP A 277 4.76 18.06 -8.86
C ASP A 277 5.27 17.51 -10.19
N VAL A 278 4.38 16.89 -10.98
CA VAL A 278 4.68 16.16 -12.20
C VAL A 278 4.04 16.89 -13.38
N ASN A 279 4.85 17.75 -14.01
CA ASN A 279 4.46 18.55 -15.18
C ASN A 279 5.46 18.31 -16.31
N GLN A 280 4.99 17.72 -17.39
CA GLN A 280 5.74 17.47 -18.61
C GLN A 280 6.05 18.79 -19.32
N HIS A 281 7.25 18.87 -19.91
CA HIS A 281 7.72 20.02 -20.68
C HIS A 281 8.15 19.62 -22.09
N GLY A 282 9.46 19.59 -22.35
CA GLY A 282 10.00 19.38 -23.69
C GLY A 282 9.92 17.93 -24.13
N ILE A 283 10.18 16.99 -23.21
CA ILE A 283 10.30 15.56 -23.52
C ILE A 283 8.91 14.95 -23.75
N GLY A 284 8.77 14.18 -24.84
CA GLY A 284 7.50 13.52 -25.22
C GLY A 284 7.16 12.24 -24.45
N ASP A 285 7.33 12.22 -23.13
CA ASP A 285 7.22 11.07 -22.24
C ASP A 285 5.95 11.07 -21.37
N CYS A 286 4.80 11.40 -21.96
CA CYS A 286 3.60 11.73 -21.18
C CYS A 286 3.10 10.56 -20.32
N CYS A 287 3.29 9.32 -20.76
CA CYS A 287 3.00 8.12 -19.98
C CYS A 287 3.86 8.03 -18.72
N LEU A 288 5.14 8.44 -18.77
CA LEU A 288 6.00 8.49 -17.58
C LEU A 288 5.44 9.50 -16.58
N CYS A 289 5.15 10.71 -17.05
CA CYS A 289 4.58 11.74 -16.19
C CYS A 289 3.22 11.31 -15.59
N ALA A 290 2.33 10.71 -16.40
CA ALA A 290 1.03 10.26 -15.93
C ALA A 290 1.13 9.11 -14.91
N ALA A 291 2.05 8.17 -15.13
CA ALA A 291 2.30 7.06 -14.20
C ALA A 291 2.92 7.54 -12.88
N LEU A 292 3.91 8.46 -12.93
CA LEU A 292 4.48 9.06 -11.72
C LEU A 292 3.43 9.86 -10.93
N ALA A 293 2.59 10.64 -11.61
CA ALA A 293 1.50 11.35 -10.96
C ALA A 293 0.49 10.38 -10.33
N SER A 294 0.16 9.26 -10.98
CA SER A 294 -0.69 8.21 -10.41
C SER A 294 -0.05 7.57 -9.18
N MET A 295 1.25 7.26 -9.22
CA MET A 295 1.99 6.78 -8.05
C MET A 295 2.00 7.79 -6.91
N ALA A 296 2.14 9.09 -7.19
CA ALA A 296 2.08 10.12 -6.15
C ALA A 296 0.69 10.31 -5.55
N TYR A 297 -0.36 10.02 -6.32
CA TYR A 297 -1.74 10.03 -5.83
C TYR A 297 -2.01 8.85 -4.88
N ILE A 298 -1.57 7.64 -5.24
CA ILE A 298 -1.91 6.41 -4.51
C ILE A 298 -0.87 6.08 -3.43
N TYR A 299 0.41 6.38 -3.68
CA TYR A 299 1.58 5.89 -2.94
C TYR A 299 2.62 6.99 -2.60
N PRO A 300 2.23 8.15 -2.06
CA PRO A 300 3.20 9.20 -1.71
C PRO A 300 4.22 8.74 -0.65
N ASP A 301 3.82 7.86 0.27
CA ASP A 301 4.71 7.30 1.30
C ASP A 301 5.73 6.33 0.71
N PHE A 302 5.36 5.51 -0.27
CA PHE A 302 6.31 4.65 -0.98
C PHE A 302 7.44 5.47 -1.62
N ILE A 303 7.08 6.55 -2.31
CA ILE A 303 8.05 7.44 -2.97
C ILE A 303 9.01 8.04 -1.94
N LYS A 304 8.48 8.50 -0.78
CA LYS A 304 9.27 9.14 0.28
C LYS A 304 10.16 8.16 1.06
N GLN A 305 9.64 6.99 1.39
CA GLN A 305 10.24 6.07 2.35
C GLN A 305 11.15 5.05 1.67
N GLU A 306 10.72 4.54 0.51
CA GLU A 306 11.40 3.45 -0.18
C GLU A 306 12.14 3.89 -1.44
N VAL A 307 11.53 4.73 -2.28
CA VAL A 307 12.11 5.08 -3.59
C VAL A 307 13.26 6.08 -3.47
N ILE A 308 13.11 7.15 -2.69
CA ILE A 308 14.07 8.26 -2.68
C ILE A 308 14.82 8.36 -1.36
N LYS A 309 16.16 8.24 -1.40
CA LYS A 309 17.03 8.40 -0.23
C LYS A 309 18.05 9.51 -0.46
N ALA A 310 17.95 10.59 0.31
CA ALA A 310 18.90 11.71 0.22
C ALA A 310 20.27 11.33 0.80
N LYS A 311 21.36 11.66 0.09
CA LYS A 311 22.75 11.42 0.51
C LYS A 311 23.49 12.67 0.98
N GLY A 312 22.85 13.84 0.81
CA GLY A 312 23.46 15.15 1.02
C GLY A 312 24.10 15.71 -0.24
N ASN A 313 24.45 17.00 -0.21
CA ASN A 313 25.11 17.70 -1.32
C ASN A 313 24.40 17.60 -2.68
N GLY A 314 23.06 17.51 -2.68
CA GLY A 314 22.27 17.40 -3.91
C GLY A 314 22.35 16.03 -4.59
N VAL A 315 22.80 14.98 -3.90
CA VAL A 315 22.82 13.60 -4.37
C VAL A 315 21.69 12.79 -3.74
N TYR A 316 21.04 11.96 -4.55
CA TYR A 316 19.92 11.10 -4.17
C TYR A 316 20.14 9.69 -4.73
N ASP A 317 19.92 8.69 -3.89
CA ASP A 317 19.83 7.29 -4.29
C ASP A 317 18.36 6.98 -4.61
N ILE A 318 18.10 6.49 -5.82
CA ILE A 318 16.77 6.08 -6.28
C ILE A 318 16.72 4.55 -6.30
N ALA A 319 15.82 3.95 -5.52
CA ALA A 319 15.57 2.52 -5.56
C ALA A 319 14.78 2.17 -6.83
N MET A 320 15.33 1.26 -7.63
CA MET A 320 14.76 0.81 -8.88
C MET A 320 14.93 -0.72 -9.02
N TYR A 321 14.42 -1.29 -10.11
CA TYR A 321 14.58 -2.69 -10.46
C TYR A 321 15.30 -2.85 -11.79
N ASP A 322 16.17 -3.85 -11.89
CA ASP A 322 16.75 -4.27 -13.17
C ASP A 322 15.79 -5.14 -13.96
N PRO A 323 15.98 -5.37 -15.28
CA PRO A 323 15.02 -6.11 -16.10
C PRO A 323 14.67 -7.53 -15.63
N GLN A 324 15.51 -8.13 -14.77
CA GLN A 324 15.27 -9.45 -14.18
C GLN A 324 14.43 -9.38 -12.90
N GLY A 325 14.03 -8.19 -12.46
CA GLY A 325 13.24 -7.97 -11.25
C GLY A 325 14.08 -7.89 -9.98
N ASN A 326 15.40 -7.70 -10.07
CA ASN A 326 16.24 -7.55 -8.88
C ASN A 326 16.38 -6.06 -8.52
N PRO A 327 16.38 -5.71 -7.22
CA PRO A 327 16.63 -4.35 -6.79
C PRO A 327 18.00 -3.82 -7.23
N VAL A 328 18.03 -2.58 -7.71
CA VAL A 328 19.23 -1.80 -8.03
C VAL A 328 19.10 -0.39 -7.48
N THR A 329 20.23 0.26 -7.21
CA THR A 329 20.27 1.67 -6.80
C THR A 329 20.80 2.52 -7.94
N VAL A 330 20.05 3.56 -8.30
CA VAL A 330 20.45 4.54 -9.30
C VAL A 330 20.70 5.87 -8.60
N SER A 331 21.96 6.27 -8.49
CA SER A 331 22.34 7.52 -7.82
C SER A 331 22.39 8.67 -8.82
N VAL A 332 21.68 9.76 -8.51
CA VAL A 332 21.56 10.95 -9.36
C VAL A 332 21.76 12.23 -8.56
N THR A 333 22.17 13.29 -9.26
CA THR A 333 22.27 14.65 -8.72
C THR A 333 21.02 15.46 -9.04
N THR A 334 20.85 16.62 -8.40
CA THR A 334 19.77 17.59 -8.70
C THR A 334 19.93 18.32 -10.04
N SER A 335 20.95 18.01 -10.85
CA SER A 335 21.01 18.57 -12.21
C SER A 335 19.96 17.89 -13.08
N CYS A 336 19.37 18.66 -14.00
CA CYS A 336 18.38 18.17 -14.95
C CYS A 336 18.65 18.74 -16.35
N LEU A 337 17.94 18.22 -17.35
CA LEU A 337 18.00 18.75 -18.71
C LEU A 337 17.28 20.09 -18.77
N MET A 338 17.98 21.09 -19.30
CA MET A 338 17.47 22.45 -19.49
C MET A 338 17.79 22.95 -20.91
N ASN A 339 16.87 23.71 -21.51
CA ASN A 339 17.09 24.51 -22.72
C ASN A 339 16.98 26.00 -22.36
N ASN A 340 18.02 26.78 -22.65
CA ASN A 340 18.02 28.24 -22.47
C ASN A 340 17.55 28.70 -21.06
N GLY A 341 17.95 27.98 -20.01
CA GLY A 341 17.60 28.28 -18.61
C GLY A 341 16.20 27.85 -18.17
N SER A 342 15.42 27.20 -19.05
CA SER A 342 14.16 26.54 -18.70
C SER A 342 14.35 25.03 -18.62
N ILE A 343 13.75 24.39 -17.62
CA ILE A 343 13.74 22.94 -17.48
C ILE A 343 12.96 22.33 -18.64
N VAL A 344 13.50 21.30 -19.29
CA VAL A 344 12.80 20.53 -20.34
C VAL A 344 12.38 19.14 -19.87
N ALA A 345 13.04 18.64 -18.82
CA ALA A 345 12.61 17.49 -18.03
C ALA A 345 11.27 17.75 -17.32
N VAL A 346 10.63 16.70 -16.83
CA VAL A 346 9.50 16.83 -15.89
C VAL A 346 9.89 17.68 -14.68
N SER A 347 9.00 18.56 -14.25
CA SER A 347 9.23 19.39 -13.07
C SER A 347 7.94 19.83 -12.39
N GLY A 348 8.06 20.52 -11.26
CA GLY A 348 6.95 21.20 -10.61
C GLY A 348 6.52 22.46 -11.39
N LYS A 349 5.76 23.33 -10.74
CA LYS A 349 5.41 24.64 -11.30
C LYS A 349 6.61 25.60 -11.24
N ASP A 350 6.50 26.72 -11.95
CA ASP A 350 7.45 27.85 -11.87
C ASP A 350 8.92 27.49 -12.12
N ASN A 351 9.18 26.51 -12.99
CA ASN A 351 10.53 26.07 -13.36
C ASN A 351 11.34 25.54 -12.15
N VAL A 352 10.66 24.87 -11.21
CA VAL A 352 11.26 24.25 -10.02
C VAL A 352 11.32 22.72 -10.18
N ALA A 353 12.52 22.16 -10.11
CA ALA A 353 12.70 20.71 -10.13
C ALA A 353 12.23 20.05 -8.82
N THR A 354 11.69 18.84 -8.92
CA THR A 354 11.06 18.10 -7.81
C THR A 354 11.58 16.67 -7.74
N TRP A 355 11.01 15.86 -6.85
CA TRP A 355 11.22 14.41 -6.83
C TRP A 355 10.99 13.75 -8.19
N ALA A 356 9.99 14.21 -8.96
CA ALA A 356 9.69 13.66 -10.29
C ALA A 356 10.85 13.87 -11.27
N THR A 357 11.52 15.02 -11.19
CA THR A 357 12.71 15.33 -12.00
C THR A 357 13.87 14.36 -11.71
N LEU A 358 14.04 13.95 -10.44
CA LEU A 358 15.05 12.95 -10.06
C LEU A 358 14.73 11.58 -10.66
N LEU A 359 13.46 11.17 -10.59
CA LEU A 359 13.02 9.87 -11.11
C LEU A 359 13.15 9.81 -12.63
N GLU A 360 12.77 10.86 -13.36
CA GLU A 360 12.96 10.93 -14.81
C GLU A 360 14.45 10.83 -15.19
N LYS A 361 15.34 11.55 -14.48
CA LYS A 361 16.79 11.42 -14.66
C LYS A 361 17.29 10.00 -14.36
N ALA A 362 16.78 9.37 -13.31
CA ALA A 362 17.14 8.00 -12.96
C ALA A 362 16.70 7.01 -14.05
N VAL A 363 15.52 7.20 -14.67
CA VAL A 363 15.07 6.43 -15.83
C VAL A 363 15.97 6.62 -17.04
N MET A 364 16.41 7.86 -17.32
CA MET A 364 17.39 8.10 -18.39
C MET A 364 18.70 7.36 -18.12
N LYS A 365 19.20 7.40 -16.88
CA LYS A 365 20.42 6.69 -16.48
C LYS A 365 20.29 5.18 -16.56
N TRP A 366 19.18 4.63 -16.07
CA TRP A 366 18.84 3.21 -16.20
C TRP A 366 18.86 2.77 -17.67
N ASN A 367 18.32 3.60 -18.57
CA ASN A 367 18.27 3.29 -20.00
C ASN A 367 19.63 3.31 -20.70
N VAL A 368 20.68 3.89 -20.12
CA VAL A 368 22.05 3.78 -20.68
C VAL A 368 22.50 2.32 -20.73
N ILE A 369 22.18 1.55 -19.69
CA ILE A 369 22.56 0.13 -19.57
C ILE A 369 21.56 -0.76 -20.33
N TYR A 370 20.26 -0.61 -20.05
CA TYR A 370 19.27 -1.62 -20.48
C TYR A 370 18.51 -1.25 -21.75
N GLN A 371 18.61 0.00 -22.20
CA GLN A 371 18.09 0.50 -23.49
C GLN A 371 16.64 0.12 -23.81
N LYS A 372 15.76 0.06 -22.80
CA LYS A 372 14.35 -0.27 -23.03
C LYS A 372 13.59 0.88 -23.69
N SER A 373 13.87 2.11 -23.28
CA SER A 373 13.23 3.34 -23.78
C SER A 373 14.23 4.50 -23.76
N PRO A 374 15.33 4.43 -24.52
CA PRO A 374 16.46 5.36 -24.43
C PRO A 374 16.13 6.80 -24.84
N SER A 375 15.10 7.03 -25.66
CA SER A 375 14.65 8.37 -26.02
C SER A 375 13.68 8.99 -25.01
N LEU A 376 13.10 8.20 -24.08
CA LEU A 376 11.94 8.50 -23.24
C LEU A 376 10.66 8.91 -23.99
N GLY A 377 10.78 9.60 -25.13
CA GLY A 377 9.68 9.95 -26.01
C GLY A 377 8.90 8.70 -26.43
N GLY A 378 7.60 8.68 -26.12
CA GLY A 378 6.73 7.54 -26.39
C GLY A 378 6.96 6.32 -25.50
N ILE A 379 7.63 6.46 -24.35
CA ILE A 379 7.69 5.40 -23.34
C ILE A 379 6.26 4.96 -22.97
N GLY A 380 6.01 3.65 -22.90
CA GLY A 380 4.69 3.11 -22.57
C GLY A 380 4.43 3.13 -21.05
N THR A 381 3.18 3.32 -20.64
CA THR A 381 2.80 3.30 -19.22
C THR A 381 3.20 1.99 -18.55
N GLU A 382 3.02 0.84 -19.19
CA GLU A 382 3.41 -0.47 -18.67
C GLU A 382 4.93 -0.67 -18.49
N ILE A 383 5.74 0.30 -18.91
CA ILE A 383 7.21 0.32 -18.79
C ILE A 383 7.67 1.22 -17.64
N VAL A 384 6.80 2.04 -17.05
CA VAL A 384 7.26 3.05 -16.08
C VAL A 384 7.16 2.55 -14.63
N PRO A 385 5.98 2.17 -14.10
CA PRO A 385 5.87 1.67 -12.74
C PRO A 385 6.81 0.51 -12.39
N PRO A 386 7.01 -0.52 -13.25
CA PRO A 386 7.84 -1.66 -12.89
C PRO A 386 9.27 -1.28 -12.54
N LEU A 387 9.79 -0.18 -13.12
CA LEU A 387 11.12 0.34 -12.81
C LEU A 387 11.28 0.67 -11.33
N PHE A 388 10.19 1.01 -10.64
CA PHE A 388 10.18 1.40 -9.23
C PHE A 388 9.48 0.38 -8.34
N THR A 389 8.56 -0.43 -8.88
CA THR A 389 7.74 -1.37 -8.11
C THR A 389 8.15 -2.84 -8.27
N GLY A 390 8.99 -3.16 -9.26
CA GLY A 390 9.45 -4.52 -9.57
C GLY A 390 8.39 -5.41 -10.22
N ASN A 391 7.17 -4.91 -10.42
CA ASN A 391 6.06 -5.66 -10.99
C ASN A 391 5.51 -4.94 -12.22
N GLY A 392 5.46 -5.64 -13.35
CA GLY A 392 4.83 -5.14 -14.58
C GLY A 392 3.72 -6.01 -15.12
N GLY A 393 2.97 -6.66 -14.24
CA GLY A 393 1.62 -7.12 -14.55
C GLY A 393 0.75 -5.91 -14.90
N SER A 394 0.16 -5.93 -16.09
CA SER A 394 -0.72 -4.86 -16.56
C SER A 394 -1.76 -5.40 -17.53
N ILE A 395 -2.89 -4.71 -17.60
CA ILE A 395 -3.98 -4.94 -18.54
C ILE A 395 -4.34 -3.62 -19.23
N ALA A 396 -5.05 -3.68 -20.36
CA ALA A 396 -5.62 -2.49 -20.98
C ALA A 396 -7.01 -2.74 -21.55
N TYR A 397 -7.75 -1.64 -21.69
CA TYR A 397 -9.03 -1.56 -22.38
C TYR A 397 -8.88 -0.57 -23.53
N GLY A 398 -9.17 -1.02 -24.75
CA GLY A 398 -9.20 -0.11 -25.89
C GLY A 398 -10.43 0.80 -25.85
N ALA A 399 -10.35 1.95 -26.53
CA ALA A 399 -11.48 2.87 -26.65
C ALA A 399 -12.72 2.16 -27.20
N GLY A 400 -13.87 2.46 -26.60
CA GLY A 400 -15.17 1.89 -26.95
C GLY A 400 -15.40 0.43 -26.51
N GLN A 401 -14.46 -0.20 -25.80
CA GLN A 401 -14.66 -1.55 -25.23
C GLN A 401 -15.57 -1.55 -24.01
N LEU A 402 -15.49 -0.49 -23.20
CA LEU A 402 -16.32 -0.28 -22.01
C LEU A 402 -17.36 0.80 -22.31
N ASN A 403 -18.59 0.62 -21.82
CA ASN A 403 -19.53 1.74 -21.71
C ASN A 403 -19.18 2.63 -20.51
N ALA A 404 -19.81 3.79 -20.37
CA ALA A 404 -19.49 4.76 -19.31
C ALA A 404 -19.57 4.16 -17.89
N GLN A 405 -20.63 3.41 -17.58
CA GLN A 405 -20.78 2.74 -16.29
C GLN A 405 -19.68 1.69 -16.05
N GLN A 406 -19.36 0.88 -17.06
CA GLN A 406 -18.30 -0.13 -16.93
C GLN A 406 -16.91 0.51 -16.80
N LEU A 407 -16.70 1.65 -17.47
CA LEU A 407 -15.47 2.41 -17.38
C LEU A 407 -15.27 2.96 -15.97
N ASP A 408 -16.34 3.55 -15.41
CA ASP A 408 -16.41 4.02 -14.03
C ASP A 408 -16.11 2.89 -13.02
N GLU A 409 -16.84 1.77 -13.13
CA GLU A 409 -16.64 0.59 -12.29
C GLU A 409 -15.21 0.04 -12.37
N VAL A 410 -14.61 -0.01 -13.56
CA VAL A 410 -13.20 -0.45 -13.71
C VAL A 410 -12.26 0.52 -13.02
N VAL A 411 -12.41 1.83 -13.20
CA VAL A 411 -11.52 2.82 -12.59
C VAL A 411 -11.63 2.77 -11.08
N ASP A 412 -12.85 2.69 -10.53
CA ASP A 412 -13.09 2.56 -9.09
C ASP A 412 -12.46 1.31 -8.51
N ILE A 413 -12.76 0.13 -9.07
CA ILE A 413 -12.19 -1.14 -8.59
C ILE A 413 -10.66 -1.08 -8.61
N MET A 414 -10.08 -0.50 -9.66
CA MET A 414 -8.62 -0.43 -9.80
C MET A 414 -7.99 0.53 -8.79
N LEU A 415 -8.57 1.71 -8.58
CA LEU A 415 -8.09 2.64 -7.57
C LEU A 415 -8.29 2.10 -6.15
N GLU A 416 -9.41 1.45 -5.84
CA GLU A 416 -9.67 0.78 -4.54
C GLU A 416 -8.65 -0.32 -4.22
N ASN A 417 -8.12 -0.99 -5.25
CA ASN A 417 -7.13 -2.05 -5.10
C ASN A 417 -5.69 -1.57 -5.37
N GLY A 418 -5.48 -0.24 -5.42
CA GLY A 418 -4.16 0.37 -5.53
C GLY A 418 -3.50 0.26 -6.91
N ALA A 419 -4.21 -0.17 -7.94
CA ALA A 419 -3.63 -0.23 -9.28
C ALA A 419 -3.35 1.18 -9.83
N ILE A 420 -2.26 1.31 -10.58
CA ILE A 420 -1.86 2.55 -11.24
C ILE A 420 -2.67 2.66 -12.53
N VAL A 421 -3.53 3.68 -12.62
CA VAL A 421 -4.49 3.85 -13.74
C VAL A 421 -4.12 5.06 -14.58
N VAL A 422 -3.79 4.80 -15.85
CA VAL A 422 -3.51 5.82 -16.86
C VAL A 422 -4.41 5.58 -18.05
N GLY A 423 -4.90 6.65 -18.67
CA GLY A 423 -5.72 6.55 -19.86
C GLY A 423 -5.34 7.58 -20.91
N GLY A 424 -5.99 7.51 -22.05
CA GLY A 424 -5.79 8.41 -23.16
C GLY A 424 -7.08 8.67 -23.92
N PHE A 425 -7.05 9.64 -24.83
CA PHE A 425 -8.12 9.86 -25.79
C PHE A 425 -7.67 9.40 -27.17
N THR A 426 -8.58 8.84 -27.95
CA THR A 426 -8.32 8.44 -29.34
C THR A 426 -8.62 9.53 -30.38
N THR A 427 -9.20 10.66 -29.95
CA THR A 427 -9.58 11.78 -30.81
C THR A 427 -9.28 13.11 -30.13
N SER A 428 -8.69 14.07 -30.84
CA SER A 428 -8.40 15.42 -30.33
C SER A 428 -9.55 16.40 -30.55
N ASN A 429 -9.53 17.51 -29.82
CA ASN A 429 -10.42 18.67 -30.01
C ASN A 429 -11.92 18.38 -29.79
N ILE A 430 -12.24 17.37 -28.98
CA ILE A 430 -13.60 17.17 -28.47
C ILE A 430 -13.70 17.90 -27.13
N THR A 431 -14.70 18.76 -26.98
CA THR A 431 -14.91 19.55 -25.76
C THR A 431 -15.27 18.64 -24.58
N ILE A 432 -14.61 18.83 -23.44
CA ILE A 432 -14.90 18.16 -22.18
C ILE A 432 -15.67 19.15 -21.29
N THR A 433 -16.98 18.92 -21.16
CA THR A 433 -17.86 19.74 -20.31
C THR A 433 -17.78 19.31 -18.84
N PRO A 434 -17.99 20.21 -17.86
CA PRO A 434 -18.48 21.59 -18.00
C PRO A 434 -17.39 22.63 -18.32
N GLY A 435 -16.13 22.21 -18.36
CA GLY A 435 -14.99 23.10 -18.60
C GLY A 435 -14.84 23.56 -20.05
N PRO A 436 -13.93 24.51 -20.31
CA PRO A 436 -13.53 24.90 -21.66
C PRO A 436 -12.54 23.91 -22.31
N PHE A 437 -12.33 22.75 -21.69
CA PHE A 437 -11.24 21.85 -22.02
C PHE A 437 -11.53 21.04 -23.28
N TYR A 438 -10.48 20.49 -23.90
CA TYR A 438 -10.63 19.57 -25.01
C TYR A 438 -9.64 18.42 -24.98
N THR A 439 -10.03 17.30 -25.58
CA THR A 439 -9.23 16.09 -25.67
C THR A 439 -7.95 16.27 -26.49
N VAL A 440 -6.88 15.56 -26.11
CA VAL A 440 -5.64 15.44 -26.88
C VAL A 440 -5.41 13.97 -27.20
N ASN A 441 -5.37 13.64 -28.48
CA ASN A 441 -5.11 12.28 -28.96
C ASN A 441 -3.64 11.89 -28.77
N GLY A 442 -3.40 10.60 -28.49
CA GLY A 442 -2.05 10.05 -28.35
C GLY A 442 -1.29 10.62 -27.15
N HIS A 443 -2.04 11.05 -26.12
CA HIS A 443 -1.52 11.67 -24.91
C HIS A 443 -2.07 10.96 -23.68
N ALA A 444 -1.20 10.74 -22.68
CA ALA A 444 -1.55 10.02 -21.47
C ALA A 444 -2.11 10.97 -20.39
N TYR A 445 -3.01 10.45 -19.56
CA TYR A 445 -3.68 11.16 -18.47
C TYR A 445 -3.71 10.27 -17.23
N THR A 446 -3.50 10.86 -16.06
CA THR A 446 -3.65 10.16 -14.77
C THR A 446 -5.13 10.10 -14.39
N LEU A 447 -5.64 8.93 -14.02
CA LEU A 447 -7.01 8.79 -13.52
C LEU A 447 -7.03 8.80 -11.99
N MET A 448 -7.97 9.55 -11.42
CA MET A 448 -8.12 9.75 -9.97
C MET A 448 -9.59 9.94 -9.62
N TRP A 449 -9.96 9.81 -8.34
CA TRP A 449 -11.33 10.10 -7.91
C TRP A 449 -11.64 11.59 -7.97
N SER A 450 -12.84 11.90 -8.43
CA SER A 450 -13.36 13.27 -8.47
C SER A 450 -14.03 13.67 -7.15
N PRO A 451 -13.87 14.92 -6.70
CA PRO A 451 -14.71 15.47 -5.63
C PRO A 451 -16.13 15.82 -6.12
N ASP A 452 -16.39 15.83 -7.43
CA ASP A 452 -17.72 16.00 -8.02
C ASP A 452 -18.45 14.65 -8.05
N PRO A 453 -19.56 14.49 -7.29
CA PRO A 453 -20.30 13.22 -7.25
C PRO A 453 -21.04 12.88 -8.55
N ASP A 454 -21.14 13.82 -9.50
CA ASP A 454 -21.74 13.58 -10.82
C ASP A 454 -20.70 13.13 -11.86
N ALA A 455 -19.40 13.23 -11.54
CA ALA A 455 -18.32 12.77 -12.39
C ALA A 455 -18.00 11.29 -12.16
N LEU A 456 -17.61 10.61 -13.23
CA LEU A 456 -17.08 9.25 -13.17
C LEU A 456 -15.72 9.27 -12.46
N PHE A 457 -14.81 10.11 -12.95
CA PHE A 457 -13.46 10.28 -12.42
C PHE A 457 -12.82 11.56 -12.97
N ILE A 458 -11.65 11.90 -12.44
CA ILE A 458 -10.75 12.91 -13.02
C ILE A 458 -9.83 12.25 -14.04
N MET A 459 -9.62 12.89 -15.18
CA MET A 459 -8.43 12.68 -16.02
C MET A 459 -7.52 13.91 -15.94
N ARG A 460 -6.33 13.75 -15.35
CA ARG A 460 -5.33 14.83 -15.22
C ARG A 460 -4.35 14.82 -16.38
N ASN A 461 -4.29 15.94 -17.11
CA ASN A 461 -3.28 16.17 -18.13
C ASN A 461 -1.90 16.39 -17.48
N PRO A 462 -0.88 15.55 -17.77
CA PRO A 462 0.45 15.67 -17.19
C PRO A 462 1.21 16.92 -17.63
N TRP A 463 0.70 17.77 -18.54
CA TRP A 463 1.26 19.12 -18.74
C TRP A 463 1.05 20.05 -17.53
N GLY A 464 0.24 19.63 -16.55
CA GLY A 464 -0.11 20.50 -15.42
C GLY A 464 -1.09 21.60 -15.76
N SER A 465 -1.67 21.55 -16.96
CA SER A 465 -2.81 22.35 -17.39
C SER A 465 -3.59 21.55 -18.42
N ALA A 466 -4.90 21.74 -18.45
CA ALA A 466 -5.76 21.09 -19.41
C ALA A 466 -5.67 21.83 -20.75
N ALA A 467 -5.79 21.10 -21.85
CA ALA A 467 -5.85 21.75 -23.16
C ALA A 467 -7.15 22.57 -23.23
N GLY A 468 -7.05 23.87 -23.56
CA GLY A 468 -8.16 24.81 -23.48
C GLY A 468 -8.35 25.47 -22.11
N SER A 469 -7.50 25.15 -21.13
CA SER A 469 -7.49 25.88 -19.86
C SER A 469 -7.11 27.35 -20.07
N PRO A 470 -7.84 28.30 -19.45
CA PRO A 470 -7.54 29.71 -19.55
C PRO A 470 -6.33 30.13 -18.71
N ASP A 471 -6.09 29.46 -17.57
CA ASP A 471 -5.09 29.87 -16.59
C ASP A 471 -4.33 28.72 -15.89
N GLY A 472 -4.67 27.46 -16.19
CA GLY A 472 -3.99 26.26 -15.68
C GLY A 472 -4.23 25.96 -14.19
N LYS A 473 -5.16 26.66 -13.52
CA LYS A 473 -5.38 26.50 -12.07
C LYS A 473 -5.96 25.15 -11.67
N GLU A 474 -6.57 24.45 -12.59
CA GLU A 474 -7.09 23.09 -12.41
C GLU A 474 -5.98 22.03 -12.34
N ASP A 475 -4.71 22.41 -12.53
CA ASP A 475 -3.58 21.47 -12.57
C ASP A 475 -3.74 20.37 -13.62
N GLY A 476 -4.46 20.68 -14.72
CA GLY A 476 -4.81 19.71 -15.74
C GLY A 476 -5.87 18.69 -15.35
N ALA A 477 -6.43 18.74 -14.14
CA ALA A 477 -7.53 17.88 -13.72
C ALA A 477 -8.84 18.28 -14.42
N MET A 478 -9.47 17.31 -15.08
CA MET A 478 -10.74 17.49 -15.77
C MET A 478 -11.71 16.40 -15.31
N ASP A 479 -12.88 16.79 -14.84
CA ASP A 479 -13.96 15.86 -14.51
C ASP A 479 -14.53 15.25 -15.79
N ILE A 480 -14.64 13.92 -15.81
CA ILE A 480 -15.22 13.15 -16.90
C ILE A 480 -16.64 12.76 -16.50
N LEU A 481 -17.63 13.30 -17.22
CA LEU A 481 -19.04 12.98 -17.04
C LEU A 481 -19.48 11.87 -18.00
N ASP A 482 -20.57 11.16 -17.66
CA ASP A 482 -21.31 10.36 -18.64
C ASP A 482 -22.17 11.26 -19.53
N ASP A 483 -21.54 11.82 -20.57
CA ASP A 483 -22.19 12.63 -21.61
C ASP A 483 -22.51 11.83 -22.89
N GLY A 484 -22.16 10.53 -22.91
CA GLY A 484 -22.27 9.66 -24.08
C GLY A 484 -21.31 9.99 -25.23
N ILE A 485 -20.38 10.93 -25.06
CA ILE A 485 -19.45 11.42 -26.08
C ILE A 485 -18.00 11.14 -25.67
N ILE A 486 -17.58 11.57 -24.48
CA ILE A 486 -16.21 11.46 -24.00
C ILE A 486 -15.84 10.04 -23.57
N PRO A 487 -16.64 9.32 -22.73
CA PRO A 487 -16.25 7.99 -22.25
C PRO A 487 -15.90 6.97 -23.36
N PRO A 488 -16.63 6.89 -24.49
CA PRO A 488 -16.28 5.98 -25.58
C PRO A 488 -14.92 6.24 -26.24
N LEU A 489 -14.33 7.43 -26.05
CA LEU A 489 -13.04 7.80 -26.64
C LEU A 489 -11.85 7.37 -25.78
N ILE A 490 -12.11 6.97 -24.53
CA ILE A 490 -11.09 6.69 -23.52
C ILE A 490 -10.56 5.27 -23.67
N ASP A 491 -9.24 5.14 -23.77
CA ASP A 491 -8.54 3.89 -23.51
C ASP A 491 -7.90 3.91 -22.12
N LEU A 492 -7.64 2.72 -21.56
CA LEU A 492 -7.03 2.56 -20.25
C LEU A 492 -5.83 1.63 -20.33
N ARG A 493 -4.77 1.97 -19.61
CA ARG A 493 -3.68 1.08 -19.19
C ARG A 493 -3.61 1.06 -17.67
N ILE A 494 -3.70 -0.15 -17.10
CA ILE A 494 -3.72 -0.36 -15.65
C ILE A 494 -2.55 -1.25 -15.27
N VAL A 495 -1.73 -0.82 -14.32
CA VAL A 495 -0.50 -1.51 -13.89
C VAL A 495 -0.59 -1.91 -12.42
N GLU A 496 -0.13 -3.12 -12.10
CA GLU A 496 -0.09 -3.62 -10.72
C GLU A 496 0.88 -2.80 -9.85
N PRO A 497 0.57 -2.64 -8.55
CA PRO A 497 1.35 -1.79 -7.66
C PRO A 497 2.69 -2.39 -7.22
N GLY A 498 2.87 -3.72 -7.31
CA GLY A 498 4.09 -4.40 -6.87
C GLY A 498 4.49 -4.01 -5.44
N ALA A 499 5.77 -3.71 -5.25
CA ALA A 499 6.33 -3.31 -3.95
C ALA A 499 5.70 -2.05 -3.34
N ALA A 500 4.93 -1.26 -4.11
CA ALA A 500 4.21 -0.11 -3.59
C ALA A 500 2.94 -0.50 -2.80
N ALA A 501 2.39 -1.71 -3.00
CA ALA A 501 1.09 -2.10 -2.46
C ALA A 501 0.90 -1.84 -0.96
N PRO A 502 1.88 -2.13 -0.07
CA PRO A 502 1.74 -1.89 1.38
C PRO A 502 1.65 -0.41 1.78
N TYR A 503 1.97 0.51 0.87
CA TYR A 503 2.05 1.95 1.11
C TYR A 503 0.86 2.73 0.55
N MET A 504 -0.21 2.03 0.16
CA MET A 504 -1.42 2.68 -0.38
C MET A 504 -1.99 3.65 0.65
N GLU A 505 -2.32 4.87 0.22
CA GLU A 505 -3.09 5.78 1.08
C GLU A 505 -4.41 5.12 1.49
N ASN A 506 -4.66 5.09 2.80
CA ASN A 506 -5.89 4.54 3.35
C ASN A 506 -6.45 5.46 4.45
N PRO A 507 -7.57 6.17 4.21
CA PRO A 507 -8.35 6.16 2.97
C PRO A 507 -7.67 6.93 1.84
N LEU A 508 -7.78 6.43 0.60
CA LEU A 508 -7.52 7.23 -0.59
C LEU A 508 -8.65 8.28 -0.70
N LEU A 509 -8.31 9.54 -0.97
CA LEU A 509 -9.28 10.63 -1.06
C LEU A 509 -9.32 11.22 -2.47
N PRO A 510 -10.45 11.80 -2.91
CA PRO A 510 -10.53 12.49 -4.19
C PRO A 510 -9.42 13.51 -4.39
N TYR A 511 -8.90 13.58 -5.61
CA TYR A 511 -7.80 14.49 -5.92
C TYR A 511 -8.29 15.94 -5.90
N THR A 512 -7.64 16.76 -5.07
CA THR A 512 -7.83 18.21 -5.06
C THR A 512 -6.49 18.88 -5.36
N PRO A 513 -6.37 19.69 -6.43
CA PRO A 513 -5.14 20.41 -6.72
C PRO A 513 -4.68 21.23 -5.51
N PRO A 514 -3.40 21.15 -5.12
CA PRO A 514 -2.89 21.95 -4.02
C PRO A 514 -3.04 23.44 -4.35
N GLN A 515 -3.61 24.20 -3.40
CA GLN A 515 -3.69 25.66 -3.53
C GLN A 515 -2.28 26.24 -3.32
N PHE A 516 -1.58 26.56 -4.41
CA PHE A 516 -0.29 27.26 -4.37
C PHE A 516 -0.50 28.71 -3.96
N SER A 517 -0.78 28.96 -2.67
CA SER A 517 -0.73 30.29 -2.11
C SER A 517 0.72 30.66 -1.78
N ALA A 518 1.10 31.92 -1.99
CA ALA A 518 2.36 32.44 -1.51
C ALA A 518 2.39 32.38 0.03
N GLY A 519 2.99 31.31 0.56
CA GLY A 519 3.25 31.11 1.98
C GLY A 519 2.03 30.72 2.82
N SER A 520 1.78 29.42 2.94
CA SER A 520 0.99 28.88 4.05
C SER A 520 1.92 28.34 5.14
N PHE A 521 1.65 28.73 6.39
CA PHE A 521 2.32 28.21 7.59
C PHE A 521 1.31 27.38 8.40
N TRP A 522 1.78 26.31 9.04
CA TRP A 522 0.98 25.47 9.92
C TRP A 522 0.60 26.20 11.19
N LEU A 523 -0.68 26.55 11.37
CA LEU A 523 -1.18 27.02 12.65
C LEU A 523 -1.17 25.86 13.65
N THR A 524 -0.49 26.04 14.79
CA THR A 524 -0.63 25.07 15.89
C THR A 524 -2.07 25.05 16.40
N PRO A 525 -2.54 23.96 17.02
CA PRO A 525 -3.88 23.90 17.63
C PRO A 525 -4.13 25.04 18.62
N GLN A 526 -3.09 25.56 19.27
CA GLN A 526 -3.17 26.71 20.17
C GLN A 526 -3.42 28.03 19.41
N LEU A 527 -2.83 28.20 18.23
CA LEU A 527 -3.03 29.38 17.39
C LEU A 527 -4.40 29.37 16.68
N MET A 528 -4.89 28.20 16.24
CA MET A 528 -6.26 28.09 15.70
C MET A 528 -7.30 28.52 16.74
N LYS A 529 -7.11 28.08 17.99
CA LYS A 529 -7.95 28.47 19.12
C LYS A 529 -7.86 29.97 19.47
N TYR A 530 -6.70 30.60 19.23
CA TYR A 530 -6.49 32.03 19.43
C TYR A 530 -7.18 32.88 18.35
N TYR A 531 -7.18 32.42 17.10
CA TYR A 531 -7.82 33.11 15.97
C TYR A 531 -9.28 32.73 15.72
N ASN A 532 -9.82 31.79 16.51
CA ASN A 532 -11.22 31.35 16.42
C ASN A 532 -11.58 30.79 15.03
N LEU A 533 -10.62 30.10 14.43
CA LEU A 533 -10.73 29.37 13.15
C LEU A 533 -11.21 27.94 13.37
#